data_AF-A0ABD3G7S3-F1
#
_entry.id   AF-A0ABD3G7S3-F1
#
_cell.length_a   1.000
_cell.length_b   1.000
_cell.length_c   1.000
_cell.angle_alpha   90.00
_cell.angle_beta   90.00
_cell.angle_gamma   90.00
#
_symmetry.space_group_name_H-M   'P 1'
#
loop_
_entity.id
_entity.type
_entity.pdbx_description
1 polymer ?
#
loop_
_entity_poly.entity_id
_entity_poly.type
_entity_poly.pdbx_seq_one_letter_code
_entity_poly.pdbx_strand_id
1 'polypeptide(L)'
;MSLRRGPPRIAKSKRQKVSIQVTPAPHSTVNRFCYVLDLGSASVWDYLDAQSVSNTLKACPDIFSQDFIGLVSLKAAEKFAVEHKTHLGRHCECDWMRRLDFSYQYDAGCKMSGPFTVEKSMPILKVPGGPKILLDALLLTDRLMQPFKTAVRTRDATFVPILCPLVTQDNPKLPTQAAVTRAMNDISPGAGPRFFYKFKLNPNPHFVDYMEEHWKGMNGSSCEYCDSLLDADNRKVKKYTDLTSGEVERIRVNCTGLYRPLKAALERDMRFVRFVRRPRRRSRREWDLTGKYRGLVAGVTDGGVLCGLFLVSGFWPHS
;
A
#
# COMPACT_ATOMS: atom_id res chain seq x y z
N MET A 1 32.59 -73.93 -17.28
CA MET A 1 31.82 -73.33 -16.16
C MET A 1 32.54 -72.08 -15.66
N SER A 2 31.82 -70.95 -15.68
CA SER A 2 32.03 -69.68 -14.96
C SER A 2 33.40 -68.98 -14.96
N LEU A 3 33.55 -68.06 -15.92
CA LEU A 3 34.36 -66.83 -15.81
C LEU A 3 33.71 -65.89 -14.77
N ARG A 4 34.37 -65.63 -13.63
CA ARG A 4 33.95 -64.56 -12.72
C ARG A 4 34.73 -63.27 -13.00
N ARG A 5 34.07 -62.39 -13.76
CA ARG A 5 34.43 -61.00 -14.01
C ARG A 5 34.34 -60.19 -12.71
N GLY A 6 35.38 -59.43 -12.38
CA GLY A 6 35.32 -58.39 -11.35
C GLY A 6 34.38 -57.25 -11.75
N PRO A 7 33.77 -56.53 -10.79
CA PRO A 7 32.89 -55.41 -11.10
C PRO A 7 33.69 -54.18 -11.61
N PRO A 8 33.19 -53.45 -12.61
CA PRO A 8 33.86 -52.27 -13.16
C PRO A 8 33.70 -51.04 -12.27
N ARG A 9 34.78 -50.27 -12.14
CA ARG A 9 34.76 -48.91 -11.55
C ARG A 9 33.98 -47.97 -12.45
N ILE A 10 32.89 -47.41 -11.94
CA ILE A 10 32.11 -46.37 -12.62
C ILE A 10 32.93 -45.07 -12.64
N ALA A 11 33.16 -44.56 -13.85
CA ALA A 11 33.87 -43.32 -14.12
C ALA A 11 33.05 -42.09 -13.66
N LYS A 12 33.67 -41.21 -12.88
CA LYS A 12 33.12 -39.88 -12.59
C LYS A 12 33.24 -39.02 -13.85
N SER A 13 32.11 -38.64 -14.45
CA SER A 13 32.11 -37.66 -15.54
C SER A 13 32.54 -36.28 -15.01
N LYS A 14 33.56 -35.70 -15.64
CA LYS A 14 33.97 -34.32 -15.42
C LYS A 14 32.87 -33.41 -15.99
N ARG A 15 32.18 -32.66 -15.13
CA ARG A 15 31.38 -31.51 -15.58
C ARG A 15 32.34 -30.47 -16.17
N GLN A 16 32.21 -30.28 -17.48
CA GLN A 16 32.96 -29.31 -18.26
C GLN A 16 32.55 -27.90 -17.80
N LYS A 17 33.49 -27.18 -17.18
CA LYS A 17 33.30 -25.79 -16.75
C LYS A 17 33.34 -24.94 -18.02
N VAL A 18 32.19 -24.43 -18.46
CA VAL A 18 32.12 -23.45 -19.56
C VAL A 18 32.79 -22.18 -19.05
N SER A 19 34.00 -21.93 -19.55
CA SER A 19 34.74 -20.69 -19.32
C SER A 19 34.18 -19.61 -20.23
N ILE A 20 33.26 -18.80 -19.70
CA ILE A 20 32.88 -17.54 -20.34
C ILE A 20 34.01 -16.54 -20.06
N GLN A 21 34.92 -16.37 -21.01
CA GLN A 21 35.84 -15.23 -21.01
C GLN A 21 35.07 -14.00 -21.49
N VAL A 22 34.76 -13.10 -20.55
CA VAL A 22 34.29 -11.74 -20.85
C VAL A 22 35.29 -10.79 -20.20
N THR A 23 35.99 -10.04 -21.05
CA THR A 23 36.92 -8.98 -20.67
C THR A 23 36.14 -7.86 -19.96
N PRO A 24 36.46 -7.52 -18.69
CA PRO A 24 35.72 -6.49 -17.98
C PRO A 24 36.25 -5.09 -18.32
N ALA A 25 35.33 -4.22 -18.76
CA ALA A 25 35.54 -2.78 -18.92
C ALA A 25 35.69 -2.07 -17.55
N PRO A 26 36.29 -0.85 -17.50
CA PRO A 26 36.91 -0.33 -16.29
C PRO A 26 35.91 0.13 -15.19
N HIS A 27 36.09 -0.50 -14.03
CA HIS A 27 36.02 -0.04 -12.64
C HIS A 27 35.15 1.16 -12.24
N SER A 28 33.97 0.84 -11.70
CA SER A 28 33.50 1.45 -10.44
C SER A 28 33.39 0.35 -9.37
N THR A 29 33.71 0.64 -8.11
CA THR A 29 33.52 -0.31 -6.99
C THR A 29 32.07 -0.80 -6.90
N VAL A 30 31.12 0.04 -7.34
CA VAL A 30 29.69 -0.27 -7.48
C VAL A 30 29.48 -1.41 -8.48
N ASN A 31 30.13 -1.38 -9.65
CA ASN A 31 30.01 -2.44 -10.65
C ASN A 31 30.54 -3.78 -10.13
N ARG A 32 31.65 -3.77 -9.37
CA ARG A 32 32.19 -5.00 -8.75
C ARG A 32 31.29 -5.54 -7.63
N PHE A 33 30.76 -4.66 -6.76
CA PHE A 33 29.84 -5.05 -5.70
C PHE A 33 28.52 -5.60 -6.26
N CYS A 34 27.97 -4.97 -7.30
CA CYS A 34 26.73 -5.43 -7.92
C CYS A 34 26.91 -6.72 -8.72
N TYR A 35 28.08 -6.92 -9.35
CA TYR A 35 28.45 -8.19 -9.94
C TYR A 35 28.55 -9.31 -8.88
N VAL A 36 29.05 -8.98 -7.68
CA VAL A 36 29.03 -9.89 -6.52
C VAL A 36 27.60 -10.11 -5.99
N LEU A 37 26.66 -9.17 -6.13
CA LEU A 37 25.25 -9.40 -5.75
C LEU A 37 24.46 -10.21 -6.79
N ASP A 38 24.77 -10.04 -8.07
CA ASP A 38 24.15 -10.76 -9.19
C ASP A 38 24.67 -12.22 -9.26
N LEU A 39 25.98 -12.41 -9.07
CA LEU A 39 26.60 -13.75 -9.05
C LEU A 39 26.66 -14.40 -7.66
N GLY A 40 26.72 -13.60 -6.60
CA GLY A 40 26.92 -14.06 -5.23
C GLY A 40 25.63 -14.48 -4.56
N SER A 41 25.05 -15.56 -5.08
CA SER A 41 24.10 -16.47 -4.42
C SER A 41 22.77 -15.85 -3.94
N ALA A 42 21.67 -16.56 -4.21
CA ALA A 42 20.34 -16.28 -3.67
C ALA A 42 20.34 -15.94 -2.15
N SER A 43 21.34 -16.44 -1.42
CA SER A 43 21.60 -16.21 0.00
C SER A 43 21.77 -14.76 0.41
N VAL A 44 22.39 -13.86 -0.37
CA VAL A 44 22.54 -12.45 0.07
C VAL A 44 21.18 -11.76 0.15
N TRP A 45 20.33 -12.03 -0.85
CA TRP A 45 18.99 -11.48 -0.94
C TRP A 45 18.03 -12.05 0.12
N ASP A 46 18.33 -13.22 0.70
CA ASP A 46 17.58 -13.78 1.84
C ASP A 46 17.74 -12.93 3.11
N TYR A 47 18.92 -12.33 3.31
CA TYR A 47 19.19 -11.51 4.50
C TYR A 47 18.58 -10.12 4.42
N LEU A 48 18.42 -9.55 3.22
CA LEU A 48 17.88 -8.20 3.04
C LEU A 48 16.38 -8.16 3.36
N ASP A 49 15.95 -7.16 4.12
CA ASP A 49 14.52 -6.85 4.28
C ASP A 49 13.95 -6.20 3.01
N ALA A 50 12.62 -6.07 2.95
CA ALA A 50 11.93 -5.54 1.78
C ALA A 50 12.41 -4.12 1.39
N GLN A 51 12.68 -3.27 2.39
CA GLN A 51 13.13 -1.89 2.18
C GLN A 51 14.56 -1.83 1.64
N SER A 52 15.46 -2.66 2.17
CA SER A 52 16.86 -2.78 1.74
C SER A 52 16.94 -3.30 0.31
N VAL A 53 16.14 -4.31 -0.03
CA VAL A 53 16.00 -4.77 -1.42
C VAL A 53 15.58 -3.63 -2.34
N SER A 54 14.52 -2.89 -1.99
CA SER A 54 14.08 -1.76 -2.81
C SER A 54 15.15 -0.67 -2.94
N ASN A 55 15.94 -0.41 -1.89
CA ASN A 55 16.99 0.60 -1.92
C ASN A 55 18.15 0.17 -2.82
N THR A 56 18.57 -1.10 -2.74
CA THR A 56 19.61 -1.66 -3.61
C THR A 56 19.21 -1.60 -5.08
N LEU A 57 17.96 -1.99 -5.41
CA LEU A 57 17.47 -1.93 -6.79
C LEU A 57 17.39 -0.49 -7.32
N LYS A 58 17.05 0.49 -6.46
CA LYS A 58 17.01 1.92 -6.83
C LYS A 58 18.40 2.52 -6.99
N ALA A 59 19.38 2.09 -6.20
CA ALA A 59 20.75 2.57 -6.28
C ALA A 59 21.48 2.05 -7.54
N CYS A 60 20.95 0.99 -8.17
CA CYS A 60 21.60 0.26 -9.25
C CYS A 60 20.63 -0.08 -10.41
N PRO A 61 19.97 0.93 -11.02
CA PRO A 61 18.84 0.70 -11.94
C PRO A 61 19.21 -0.03 -13.23
N ASP A 62 20.43 0.19 -13.75
CA ASP A 62 20.86 -0.34 -15.07
C ASP A 62 21.74 -1.59 -14.96
N ILE A 63 21.97 -2.08 -13.74
CA ILE A 63 22.91 -3.18 -13.50
C ILE A 63 22.22 -4.54 -13.56
N PHE A 64 20.99 -4.63 -13.08
CA PHE A 64 20.26 -5.88 -12.97
C PHE A 64 19.32 -6.09 -14.16
N SER A 65 19.22 -7.35 -14.61
CA SER A 65 18.21 -7.71 -15.61
C SER A 65 16.79 -7.55 -15.05
N GLN A 66 15.82 -7.33 -15.94
CA GLN A 66 14.41 -7.20 -15.54
C GLN A 66 13.88 -8.47 -14.86
N ASP A 67 14.32 -9.65 -15.31
CA ASP A 67 13.94 -10.93 -14.72
C ASP A 67 14.46 -11.06 -13.29
N PHE A 68 15.72 -10.64 -13.06
CA PHE A 68 16.31 -10.64 -11.73
C PHE A 68 15.61 -9.65 -10.80
N ILE A 69 15.36 -8.42 -11.27
CA ILE A 69 14.59 -7.39 -10.53
C ILE A 69 13.22 -7.96 -10.14
N GLY A 70 12.53 -8.60 -11.07
CA GLY A 70 11.23 -9.22 -10.83
C GLY A 70 11.28 -10.32 -9.76
N LEU A 71 12.24 -11.24 -9.88
CA LEU A 71 12.42 -12.36 -8.95
C LEU A 71 12.72 -11.88 -7.53
N VAL A 72 13.69 -10.99 -7.39
CA VAL A 72 14.11 -10.45 -6.09
C VAL A 72 13.01 -9.60 -5.47
N SER A 73 12.29 -8.80 -6.27
CA SER A 73 11.18 -7.99 -5.77
C SER A 73 10.00 -8.85 -5.30
N LEU A 74 9.68 -9.94 -6.01
CA LEU A 74 8.64 -10.88 -5.58
C LEU A 74 9.03 -11.54 -4.25
N LYS A 75 10.26 -12.00 -4.13
CA LYS A 75 10.79 -12.59 -2.89
C LYS A 75 10.73 -11.61 -1.72
N ALA A 76 11.09 -10.34 -1.96
CA ALA A 76 10.97 -9.28 -0.97
C ALA A 76 9.51 -8.99 -0.57
N ALA A 77 8.56 -9.05 -1.51
CA ALA A 77 7.14 -8.92 -1.22
C ALA A 77 6.59 -10.13 -0.42
N GLU A 78 7.08 -11.34 -0.69
CA GLU A 78 6.77 -12.54 0.12
C GLU A 78 7.32 -12.38 1.55
N LYS A 79 8.57 -11.91 1.71
CA LYS A 79 9.16 -11.63 3.02
C LYS A 79 8.39 -10.52 3.77
N PHE A 80 8.02 -9.45 3.08
CA PHE A 80 7.17 -8.39 3.61
C PHE A 80 5.85 -8.95 4.16
N ALA A 81 5.22 -9.86 3.41
CA ALA A 81 3.96 -10.49 3.81
C ALA A 81 4.11 -11.27 5.14
N VAL A 82 5.21 -12.03 5.27
CA VAL A 82 5.56 -12.76 6.50
C VAL A 82 5.80 -11.82 7.67
N GLU A 83 6.64 -10.80 7.51
CA GLU A 83 6.98 -9.82 8.56
C GLU A 83 5.74 -9.08 9.07
N HIS A 84 4.82 -8.72 8.16
CA HIS A 84 3.60 -7.97 8.48
C HIS A 84 2.39 -8.87 8.80
N LYS A 85 2.57 -10.20 8.81
CA LYS A 85 1.50 -11.19 9.07
C LYS A 85 0.26 -10.95 8.19
N THR A 86 0.49 -10.70 6.91
CA THR A 86 -0.52 -10.35 5.92
C THR A 86 -0.50 -11.31 4.75
N HIS A 87 -1.67 -11.56 4.15
CA HIS A 87 -1.73 -12.18 2.82
C HIS A 87 -1.77 -11.08 1.77
N LEU A 88 -1.37 -11.37 0.54
CA LEU A 88 -1.47 -10.42 -0.55
C LEU A 88 -2.20 -11.06 -1.73
N GLY A 89 -3.46 -10.67 -1.95
CA GLY A 89 -4.26 -11.07 -3.10
C GLY A 89 -5.12 -12.33 -2.90
N ARG A 90 -5.26 -12.81 -1.67
CA ARG A 90 -6.12 -13.96 -1.31
C ARG A 90 -7.50 -13.55 -0.79
N HIS A 91 -7.78 -12.25 -0.71
CA HIS A 91 -9.06 -11.69 -0.28
C HIS A 91 -9.48 -12.12 1.13
N CYS A 92 -8.52 -12.29 2.04
CA CYS A 92 -8.80 -12.58 3.45
C CYS A 92 -8.78 -11.31 4.31
N GLU A 93 -9.10 -11.44 5.60
CA GLU A 93 -9.21 -10.28 6.49
C GLU A 93 -7.89 -9.54 6.74
N CYS A 94 -6.77 -10.26 6.85
CA CYS A 94 -5.47 -9.62 7.04
C CYS A 94 -4.91 -9.04 5.74
N ASP A 95 -5.54 -9.32 4.59
CA ASP A 95 -5.03 -8.98 3.27
C ASP A 95 -4.95 -7.47 3.07
N TRP A 96 -3.80 -6.99 2.62
CA TRP A 96 -3.65 -5.58 2.25
C TRP A 96 -4.22 -5.31 0.85
N MET A 97 -4.37 -6.33 0.00
CA MET A 97 -5.04 -6.25 -1.30
C MET A 97 -6.55 -6.25 -1.13
N ARG A 98 -7.13 -5.06 -0.97
CA ARG A 98 -8.56 -4.89 -0.65
C ARG A 98 -9.38 -4.64 -1.92
N ARG A 99 -10.64 -5.06 -1.90
CA ARG A 99 -11.62 -4.74 -2.95
C ARG A 99 -12.04 -3.27 -2.88
N LEU A 100 -12.47 -2.75 -4.03
CA LEU A 100 -12.96 -1.37 -4.20
C LEU A 100 -14.48 -1.26 -4.09
N ASP A 101 -15.14 -2.24 -3.47
CA ASP A 101 -16.58 -2.18 -3.26
C ASP A 101 -16.99 -1.17 -2.18
N PHE A 102 -16.00 -0.61 -1.46
CA PHE A 102 -16.18 0.31 -0.32
C PHE A 102 -17.09 -0.28 0.77
N SER A 103 -17.15 -1.61 0.83
CA SER A 103 -17.83 -2.41 1.83
C SER A 103 -16.80 -3.13 2.71
N TYR A 104 -17.22 -3.59 3.89
CA TYR A 104 -16.34 -4.35 4.77
C TYR A 104 -16.94 -5.71 5.06
N GLN A 105 -16.16 -6.77 4.85
CA GLN A 105 -16.40 -8.06 5.47
C GLN A 105 -15.54 -8.12 6.73
N TYR A 106 -16.22 -7.94 7.86
CA TYR A 106 -15.72 -8.31 9.18
C TYR A 106 -16.28 -9.70 9.42
N ASP A 107 -15.50 -10.77 9.26
CA ASP A 107 -15.65 -11.85 10.22
C ASP A 107 -14.44 -12.80 10.35
N ALA A 108 -13.93 -12.74 11.58
CA ALA A 108 -12.95 -13.58 12.27
C ALA A 108 -11.55 -13.63 11.64
N GLY A 109 -10.59 -13.21 12.47
CA GLY A 109 -9.18 -13.05 12.14
C GLY A 109 -8.66 -14.19 11.29
N CYS A 110 -7.71 -13.88 10.41
CA CYS A 110 -7.26 -14.71 9.30
C CYS A 110 -7.49 -16.22 9.51
N LYS A 111 -8.65 -16.72 9.05
CA LYS A 111 -9.02 -18.14 9.17
C LYS A 111 -8.15 -19.04 8.31
N MET A 112 -7.41 -18.44 7.36
CA MET A 112 -6.46 -19.16 6.54
C MET A 112 -5.18 -19.38 7.33
N SER A 113 -5.00 -20.61 7.83
CA SER A 113 -3.79 -21.08 8.51
C SER A 113 -2.57 -21.23 7.59
N GLY A 114 -2.66 -20.78 6.34
CA GLY A 114 -1.58 -20.86 5.36
C GLY A 114 -0.47 -19.85 5.64
N PRO A 115 0.71 -20.02 5.03
CA PRO A 115 1.79 -19.06 5.19
C PRO A 115 1.37 -17.70 4.61
N PHE A 116 1.69 -16.64 5.35
CA PHE A 116 1.60 -15.26 4.86
C PHE A 116 2.47 -15.12 3.62
N THR A 117 1.83 -14.89 2.46
CA THR A 117 2.49 -14.94 1.15
C THR A 117 1.74 -14.11 0.12
N VAL A 118 2.39 -13.95 -1.03
CA VAL A 118 1.85 -13.35 -2.24
C VAL A 118 1.08 -14.38 -3.08
N GLU A 119 -0.13 -14.02 -3.51
CA GLU A 119 -0.90 -14.79 -4.49
C GLU A 119 -0.31 -14.63 -5.89
N LYS A 120 0.33 -15.68 -6.40
CA LYS A 120 1.12 -15.63 -7.65
C LYS A 120 0.28 -15.45 -8.91
N SER A 121 -1.03 -15.73 -8.82
CA SER A 121 -1.96 -15.53 -9.94
C SER A 121 -2.37 -14.06 -10.16
N MET A 122 -2.01 -13.13 -9.25
CA MET A 122 -2.41 -11.72 -9.34
C MET A 122 -2.04 -11.06 -10.68
N PRO A 123 -2.94 -10.28 -11.31
CA PRO A 123 -2.69 -9.64 -12.60
C PRO A 123 -1.43 -8.79 -12.66
N ILE A 124 -1.11 -8.06 -11.59
CA ILE A 124 0.09 -7.22 -11.52
C ILE A 124 1.37 -8.02 -11.71
N LEU A 125 1.43 -9.27 -11.23
CA LEU A 125 2.62 -10.11 -11.36
C LEU A 125 2.86 -10.61 -12.79
N LYS A 126 1.84 -10.48 -13.65
CA LYS A 126 1.92 -10.84 -15.08
C LYS A 126 2.37 -9.65 -15.94
N VAL A 127 2.44 -8.45 -15.38
CA VAL A 127 2.90 -7.25 -16.08
C VAL A 127 4.43 -7.14 -15.97
N PRO A 128 5.16 -6.76 -17.04
CA PRO A 128 6.60 -6.48 -16.94
C PRO A 128 6.91 -5.45 -15.85
N GLY A 129 7.87 -5.76 -14.97
CA GLY A 129 8.19 -4.93 -13.80
C GLY A 129 7.16 -4.97 -12.66
N GLY A 130 6.08 -5.74 -12.82
CA GLY A 130 4.98 -5.86 -11.87
C GLY A 130 5.36 -6.20 -10.43
N PRO A 131 6.23 -7.18 -10.17
CA PRO A 131 6.69 -7.48 -8.81
C PRO A 131 7.38 -6.30 -8.12
N LYS A 132 8.15 -5.50 -8.87
CA LYS A 132 8.81 -4.30 -8.34
C LYS A 132 7.80 -3.20 -8.02
N ILE A 133 6.83 -2.98 -8.90
CA ILE A 133 5.72 -2.04 -8.68
C ILE A 133 4.94 -2.43 -7.42
N LEU A 134 4.64 -3.72 -7.26
CA LEU A 134 3.98 -4.26 -6.07
C LEU A 134 4.77 -3.97 -4.80
N LEU A 135 6.07 -4.29 -4.80
CA LEU A 135 6.96 -4.04 -3.67
C LEU A 135 7.01 -2.54 -3.30
N ASP A 136 7.17 -1.66 -4.29
CA ASP A 136 7.19 -0.21 -4.08
C ASP A 136 5.88 0.28 -3.45
N ALA A 137 4.75 -0.23 -3.92
CA ALA A 137 3.43 0.10 -3.39
C ALA A 137 3.25 -0.39 -1.93
N LEU A 138 3.75 -1.58 -1.60
CA LEU A 138 3.73 -2.13 -0.23
C LEU A 138 4.54 -1.26 0.72
N LEU A 139 5.79 -0.94 0.34
CA LEU A 139 6.68 -0.10 1.14
C LEU A 139 6.14 1.33 1.29
N LEU A 140 5.55 1.88 0.23
CA LEU A 140 4.89 3.18 0.29
C LEU A 140 3.74 3.15 1.29
N THR A 141 2.85 2.16 1.20
CA THR A 141 1.70 2.02 2.10
C THR A 141 2.14 1.78 3.54
N ASP A 142 3.18 0.98 3.77
CA ASP A 142 3.73 0.79 5.10
C ASP A 142 4.27 2.11 5.69
N ARG A 143 4.99 2.92 4.89
CA ARG A 143 5.43 4.26 5.30
C ARG A 143 4.26 5.18 5.65
N LEU A 144 3.16 5.15 4.89
CA LEU A 144 1.95 5.92 5.20
C LEU A 144 1.31 5.50 6.53
N MET A 145 1.45 4.23 6.91
CA MET A 145 0.95 3.70 8.18
C MET A 145 1.84 4.06 9.38
N GLN A 146 3.13 4.34 9.19
CA GLN A 146 4.08 4.54 10.30
C GLN A 146 3.64 5.60 11.33
N PRO A 147 3.17 6.81 10.95
CA PRO A 147 2.73 7.81 11.93
C PRO A 147 1.59 7.31 12.83
N PHE A 148 0.76 6.40 12.33
CA PHE A 148 -0.40 5.84 13.05
C PHE A 148 -0.03 4.63 13.92
N LYS A 149 1.12 3.98 13.67
CA LYS A 149 1.64 2.92 14.52
C LYS A 149 2.28 3.49 15.80
N THR A 150 2.95 4.63 15.69
CA THR A 150 3.69 5.29 16.78
C THR A 150 2.86 6.33 17.52
N ALA A 151 1.79 6.83 16.93
CA ALA A 151 0.82 7.65 17.64
C ALA A 151 0.34 6.88 18.89
N VAL A 152 0.48 7.50 20.06
CA VAL A 152 -0.17 7.03 21.30
C VAL A 152 -1.61 6.78 20.92
N ARG A 153 -2.06 5.51 20.93
CA ARG A 153 -3.41 5.13 20.46
C ARG A 153 -4.43 6.00 21.19
N THR A 154 -4.81 7.10 20.57
CA THR A 154 -5.85 7.99 21.06
C THR A 154 -7.16 7.32 20.68
N ARG A 155 -7.52 6.35 21.53
CA ARG A 155 -8.79 5.65 21.65
C ARG A 155 -9.81 5.99 20.56
N ASP A 156 -9.60 5.37 19.38
CA ASP A 156 -10.56 5.19 18.29
C ASP A 156 -10.17 5.76 16.91
N ALA A 157 -8.94 6.19 16.62
CA ALA A 157 -8.52 6.34 15.21
C ALA A 157 -7.87 5.05 14.67
N THR A 158 -8.61 4.22 13.92
CA THR A 158 -8.08 2.97 13.35
C THR A 158 -7.97 3.09 11.83
N PHE A 159 -6.80 2.79 11.29
CA PHE A 159 -6.52 2.80 9.86
C PHE A 159 -6.17 1.40 9.36
N VAL A 160 -6.66 1.04 8.19
CA VAL A 160 -6.37 -0.23 7.54
C VAL A 160 -5.77 0.04 6.17
N PRO A 161 -4.61 -0.56 5.83
CA PRO A 161 -4.01 -0.37 4.52
C PRO A 161 -4.87 -0.96 3.41
N ILE A 162 -4.83 -0.30 2.26
CA ILE A 162 -5.38 -0.80 1.01
C ILE A 162 -4.34 -0.64 -0.09
N LEU A 163 -4.13 -1.74 -0.80
CA LEU A 163 -3.53 -1.79 -2.11
C LEU A 163 -4.55 -2.42 -3.06
N CYS A 164 -4.62 -1.89 -4.28
CA CYS A 164 -5.43 -2.48 -5.33
C CYS A 164 -4.74 -2.23 -6.67
N PRO A 165 -4.04 -3.23 -7.23
CA PRO A 165 -3.48 -3.12 -8.56
C PRO A 165 -4.58 -2.87 -9.59
N LEU A 166 -4.50 -1.76 -10.30
CA LEU A 166 -5.45 -1.39 -11.35
C LEU A 166 -4.93 -1.74 -12.75
N VAL A 167 -3.64 -2.01 -12.87
CA VAL A 167 -2.99 -2.37 -14.12
C VAL A 167 -3.09 -3.87 -14.39
N THR A 168 -3.25 -4.18 -15.67
CA THR A 168 -3.25 -5.54 -16.22
C THR A 168 -2.32 -5.59 -17.42
N GLN A 169 -2.11 -6.78 -18.01
CA GLN A 169 -1.36 -6.89 -19.27
C GLN A 169 -2.00 -6.07 -20.40
N ASP A 170 -3.33 -6.02 -20.46
CA ASP A 170 -4.09 -5.28 -21.47
C ASP A 170 -4.12 -3.76 -21.20
N ASN A 171 -3.88 -3.36 -19.95
CA ASN A 171 -3.87 -1.96 -19.54
C ASN A 171 -2.69 -1.67 -18.60
N PRO A 172 -1.46 -1.62 -19.12
CA PRO A 172 -0.25 -1.55 -18.29
C PRO A 172 0.01 -0.15 -17.72
N LYS A 173 -0.72 0.89 -18.16
CA LYS A 173 -0.53 2.27 -17.71
C LYS A 173 -1.86 3.00 -17.56
N LEU A 174 -1.96 3.82 -16.51
CA LEU A 174 -3.15 4.61 -16.21
C LEU A 174 -2.80 6.12 -16.19
N PRO A 175 -2.66 6.75 -17.37
CA PRO A 175 -2.25 8.15 -17.45
C PRO A 175 -3.37 9.13 -17.06
N THR A 176 -4.64 8.75 -17.26
CA THR A 176 -5.79 9.66 -17.13
C THR A 176 -6.79 9.20 -16.08
N GLN A 177 -7.56 10.17 -15.56
CA GLN A 177 -8.69 9.90 -14.67
C GLN A 177 -9.71 8.93 -15.29
N ALA A 178 -9.95 9.02 -16.61
CA ALA A 178 -10.86 8.13 -17.31
C ALA A 178 -10.35 6.67 -17.35
N ALA A 179 -9.04 6.48 -17.55
CA ALA A 179 -8.43 5.14 -17.50
C ALA A 179 -8.53 4.53 -16.11
N VAL A 180 -8.23 5.31 -15.06
CA VAL A 180 -8.38 4.89 -13.66
C VAL A 180 -9.84 4.55 -13.35
N THR A 181 -10.78 5.38 -13.80
CA THR A 181 -12.22 5.17 -13.59
C THR A 181 -12.68 3.84 -14.19
N ARG A 182 -12.24 3.52 -15.42
CA ARG A 182 -12.56 2.23 -16.07
C ARG A 182 -11.95 1.06 -15.31
N ALA A 183 -10.64 1.10 -15.03
CA ALA A 183 -9.96 0.02 -14.31
C ALA A 183 -10.59 -0.28 -12.94
N MET A 184 -10.98 0.75 -12.19
CA MET A 184 -11.70 0.55 -10.92
C MET A 184 -13.08 -0.07 -11.12
N ASN A 185 -13.81 0.31 -12.17
CA ASN A 185 -15.14 -0.23 -12.49
C ASN A 185 -15.08 -1.69 -12.95
N ASP A 186 -14.03 -2.09 -13.66
CA ASP A 186 -13.82 -3.46 -14.10
C ASP A 186 -13.64 -4.41 -12.90
N ILE A 187 -13.01 -3.91 -11.83
CA ILE A 187 -12.85 -4.66 -10.56
C ILE A 187 -14.16 -4.64 -9.73
N SER A 188 -14.79 -3.48 -9.63
CA SER A 188 -16.02 -3.29 -8.85
C SER A 188 -16.93 -2.26 -9.52
N PRO A 189 -18.08 -2.66 -10.08
CA PRO A 189 -18.98 -1.74 -10.76
C PRO A 189 -19.34 -0.51 -9.92
N GLY A 190 -19.11 0.67 -10.49
CA GLY A 190 -19.39 1.96 -9.86
C GLY A 190 -18.29 2.49 -8.93
N ALA A 191 -17.18 1.75 -8.75
CA ALA A 191 -16.07 2.19 -7.90
C ALA A 191 -15.35 3.43 -8.45
N GLY A 192 -15.12 3.49 -9.76
CA GLY A 192 -14.43 4.61 -10.40
C GLY A 192 -15.17 5.95 -10.25
N PRO A 193 -16.43 6.07 -10.72
CA PRO A 193 -17.22 7.29 -10.58
C PRO A 193 -17.31 7.77 -9.14
N ARG A 194 -17.40 6.82 -8.20
CA ARG A 194 -17.45 7.11 -6.77
C ARG A 194 -16.13 7.65 -6.23
N PHE A 195 -14.99 7.07 -6.63
CA PHE A 195 -13.67 7.55 -6.22
C PHE A 195 -13.44 9.02 -6.62
N PHE A 196 -13.93 9.41 -7.79
CA PHE A 196 -13.84 10.78 -8.30
C PHE A 196 -15.01 11.69 -7.93
N TYR A 197 -15.99 11.19 -7.17
CA TYR A 197 -17.17 11.97 -6.82
C TYR A 197 -16.83 13.08 -5.83
N LYS A 198 -17.25 14.31 -6.12
CA LYS A 198 -17.14 15.44 -5.20
C LYS A 198 -18.29 15.41 -4.20
N PHE A 199 -18.03 14.88 -3.01
CA PHE A 199 -19.01 14.88 -1.93
C PHE A 199 -19.28 16.32 -1.44
N LYS A 200 -20.58 16.65 -1.29
CA LYS A 200 -21.02 17.82 -0.52
C LYS A 200 -20.86 17.48 0.96
N LEU A 201 -20.15 18.34 1.69
CA LEU A 201 -20.02 18.21 3.13
C LEU A 201 -21.41 18.31 3.75
N ASN A 202 -21.66 17.51 4.79
CA ASN A 202 -22.91 17.63 5.53
C ASN A 202 -22.81 18.94 6.33
N PRO A 203 -23.75 19.88 6.21
CA PRO A 203 -23.76 21.06 7.09
C PRO A 203 -23.85 20.67 8.57
N ASN A 204 -24.32 19.45 8.85
CA ASN A 204 -24.46 18.90 10.19
C ASN A 204 -23.72 17.55 10.34
N PRO A 205 -22.37 17.51 10.45
CA PRO A 205 -21.67 16.26 10.73
C PRO A 205 -22.00 15.77 12.14
N HIS A 206 -22.11 14.44 12.31
CA HIS A 206 -22.38 13.83 13.62
C HIS A 206 -21.12 13.72 14.49
N PHE A 207 -19.97 14.12 13.97
CA PHE A 207 -18.66 13.94 14.60
C PHE A 207 -17.79 15.17 14.38
N VAL A 208 -16.90 15.44 15.33
CA VAL A 208 -16.21 16.73 15.45
C VAL A 208 -14.78 16.70 14.88
N ASP A 209 -14.07 15.57 14.85
CA ASP A 209 -12.71 15.50 14.29
C ASP A 209 -12.54 14.38 13.26
N TYR A 210 -13.07 14.63 12.06
CA TYR A 210 -12.97 13.69 10.95
C TYR A 210 -12.12 14.26 9.83
N MET A 211 -11.26 13.42 9.28
CA MET A 211 -10.42 13.74 8.13
C MET A 211 -11.21 14.35 6.96
N GLU A 212 -12.49 14.00 6.79
CA GLU A 212 -13.40 14.59 5.80
C GLU A 212 -13.47 16.13 5.91
N GLU A 213 -13.57 16.66 7.13
CA GLU A 213 -13.71 18.10 7.40
C GLU A 213 -12.40 18.85 7.10
N HIS A 214 -11.27 18.23 7.43
CA HIS A 214 -9.95 18.80 7.17
C HIS A 214 -9.56 18.72 5.68
N TRP A 215 -9.94 17.65 4.98
CA TRP A 215 -9.32 17.23 3.70
C TRP A 215 -9.25 18.32 2.63
N LYS A 216 -10.34 19.05 2.40
CA LYS A 216 -10.40 20.09 1.37
C LYS A 216 -9.57 21.32 1.73
N GLY A 217 -9.59 21.73 3.00
CA GLY A 217 -8.93 22.95 3.48
C GLY A 217 -7.49 22.75 3.98
N MET A 218 -6.95 21.53 4.01
CA MET A 218 -5.55 21.27 4.37
C MET A 218 -4.59 21.64 3.24
N ASN A 219 -3.58 22.44 3.54
CA ASN A 219 -2.53 22.86 2.59
C ASN A 219 -1.12 22.76 3.20
N GLY A 220 -0.70 21.59 3.68
CA GLY A 220 0.63 21.36 4.24
C GLY A 220 0.86 22.05 5.60
N SER A 221 0.86 23.38 5.64
CA SER A 221 1.14 24.20 6.83
C SER A 221 -0.09 24.81 7.51
N SER A 222 -1.26 24.86 6.86
CA SER A 222 -2.52 25.33 7.47
C SER A 222 -3.70 24.40 7.19
N CYS A 223 -4.82 24.65 7.86
CA CYS A 223 -6.05 23.89 7.69
C CYS A 223 -7.25 24.79 8.01
N GLU A 224 -8.02 25.13 6.98
CA GLU A 224 -9.19 26.02 7.12
C GLU A 224 -10.16 25.56 8.23
N TYR A 225 -10.34 24.25 8.42
CA TYR A 225 -11.17 23.71 9.49
C TYR A 225 -10.58 24.02 10.87
N CYS A 226 -9.29 23.75 11.08
CA CYS A 226 -8.60 24.08 12.34
C CYS A 226 -8.61 25.59 12.63
N ASP A 227 -8.43 26.41 11.60
CA ASP A 227 -8.42 27.87 11.71
C ASP A 227 -9.82 28.38 12.08
N SER A 228 -10.88 27.80 11.50
CA SER A 228 -12.27 28.15 11.80
C SER A 228 -12.70 27.84 13.24
N LEU A 229 -12.01 26.94 13.94
CA LEU A 229 -12.27 26.65 15.36
C LEU A 229 -11.72 27.73 16.31
N LEU A 230 -10.81 28.58 15.84
CA LEU A 230 -10.20 29.66 16.61
C LEU A 230 -10.95 31.00 16.44
N ASP A 231 -11.70 31.14 15.34
CA ASP A 231 -12.47 32.35 15.05
C ASP A 231 -13.72 32.45 15.94
N ALA A 232 -13.65 33.33 16.94
CA ALA A 232 -14.78 33.65 17.82
C ALA A 232 -15.98 34.30 17.09
N ASP A 233 -15.77 34.81 15.87
CA ASP A 233 -16.74 35.63 15.12
C ASP A 233 -17.53 34.86 14.05
N ASN A 234 -17.27 33.56 13.88
CA ASN A 234 -17.96 32.77 12.88
C ASN A 234 -19.37 32.39 13.35
N ARG A 235 -20.36 33.15 12.86
CA ARG A 235 -21.81 32.83 12.86
C ARG A 235 -22.18 31.50 12.19
N LYS A 236 -21.20 30.69 11.80
CA LYS A 236 -21.39 29.36 11.22
C LYS A 236 -21.23 28.31 12.31
N VAL A 237 -22.42 27.94 12.79
CA VAL A 237 -22.81 26.72 13.48
C VAL A 237 -22.63 26.74 15.01
N LYS A 238 -23.75 26.98 15.70
CA LYS A 238 -24.07 26.67 17.12
C LYS A 238 -23.76 25.21 17.59
N LYS A 239 -22.95 24.45 16.85
CA LYS A 239 -22.82 23.00 16.95
C LYS A 239 -21.47 22.52 17.49
N TYR A 240 -20.48 23.41 17.53
CA TYR A 240 -19.17 23.18 18.16
C TYR A 240 -18.91 24.09 19.35
N THR A 241 -19.95 24.83 19.78
CA THR A 241 -19.90 25.77 20.91
C THR A 241 -19.59 25.10 22.24
N ASP A 242 -19.64 23.77 22.30
CA ASP A 242 -19.39 22.96 23.50
C ASP A 242 -17.98 22.36 23.53
N LEU A 243 -17.13 22.63 22.53
CA LEU A 243 -15.74 22.19 22.57
C LEU A 243 -14.95 23.03 23.57
N THR A 244 -14.31 22.34 24.51
CA THR A 244 -13.34 22.96 25.42
C THR A 244 -12.08 23.38 24.65
N SER A 245 -11.34 24.36 25.17
CA SER A 245 -10.06 24.77 24.56
C SER A 245 -9.06 23.61 24.43
N GLY A 246 -9.09 22.67 25.38
CA GLY A 246 -8.27 21.45 25.32
C GLY A 246 -8.66 20.52 24.17
N GLU A 247 -9.95 20.43 23.83
CA GLU A 247 -10.43 19.63 22.70
C GLU A 247 -10.05 20.25 21.36
N VAL A 248 -10.19 21.57 21.23
CA VAL A 248 -9.72 22.30 20.05
C VAL A 248 -8.22 22.08 19.84
N GLU A 249 -7.42 22.18 20.90
CA GLU A 249 -5.98 21.95 20.81
C GLU A 249 -5.66 20.50 20.40
N ARG A 250 -6.38 19.50 20.93
CA ARG A 250 -6.21 18.09 20.50
C ARG A 250 -6.51 17.90 19.01
N ILE A 251 -7.58 18.50 18.50
CA ILE A 251 -7.92 18.46 17.07
C ILE A 251 -6.78 19.02 16.22
N ARG A 252 -6.22 20.16 16.64
CA ARG A 252 -5.11 20.81 15.93
C ARG A 252 -3.85 19.96 15.97
N VAL A 253 -3.51 19.38 17.12
CA VAL A 253 -2.36 18.47 17.26
C VAL A 253 -2.52 17.24 16.35
N ASN A 254 -3.71 16.64 16.26
CA ASN A 254 -3.95 15.51 15.36
C ASN A 254 -3.85 15.90 13.90
N CYS A 255 -4.47 17.01 13.50
CA CYS A 255 -4.38 17.50 12.13
C CYS A 255 -2.91 17.75 11.75
N THR A 256 -2.15 18.34 12.67
CA THR A 256 -0.71 18.60 12.54
C THR A 256 0.13 17.34 12.42
N GLY A 257 -0.04 16.39 13.32
CA GLY A 257 0.80 15.20 13.41
C GLY A 257 0.42 14.09 12.43
N LEU A 258 -0.86 14.01 12.04
CA LEU A 258 -1.39 12.85 11.33
C LEU A 258 -1.99 13.19 9.96
N TYR A 259 -2.97 14.09 9.89
CA TYR A 259 -3.74 14.29 8.66
C TYR A 259 -2.96 15.07 7.60
N ARG A 260 -2.29 16.16 7.98
CA ARG A 260 -1.50 16.97 7.05
C ARG A 260 -0.30 16.20 6.49
N PRO A 261 0.51 15.50 7.31
CA PRO A 261 1.61 14.67 6.79
C PRO A 261 1.11 13.55 5.88
N LEU A 262 -0.02 12.91 6.21
CA LEU A 262 -0.61 11.88 5.36
C LEU A 262 -1.01 12.43 3.98
N LYS A 263 -1.72 13.56 3.94
CA LYS A 263 -2.12 14.20 2.68
C LYS A 263 -0.90 14.61 1.86
N ALA A 264 0.10 15.22 2.49
CA ALA A 264 1.33 15.62 1.83
C ALA A 264 2.10 14.43 1.25
N ALA A 265 2.21 13.32 2.00
CA ALA A 265 2.86 12.10 1.52
C ALA A 265 2.10 11.46 0.35
N LEU A 266 0.76 11.43 0.41
CA LEU A 266 -0.08 10.98 -0.69
C LEU A 266 0.14 11.85 -1.95
N GLU A 267 0.08 13.18 -1.82
CA GLU A 267 0.23 14.11 -2.95
C GLU A 267 1.63 14.14 -3.53
N ARG A 268 2.66 13.83 -2.74
CA ARG A 268 4.04 13.71 -3.22
C ARG A 268 4.27 12.47 -4.08
N ASP A 269 3.75 11.32 -3.63
CA ASP A 269 4.13 10.01 -4.17
C ASP A 269 3.06 9.41 -5.13
N MET A 270 1.88 10.05 -5.26
CA MET A 270 0.74 9.50 -6.02
C MET A 270 -0.03 10.57 -6.79
N ARG A 271 -0.69 10.11 -7.86
CA ARG A 271 -1.64 10.88 -8.67
C ARG A 271 -3.07 10.61 -8.21
N PHE A 272 -4.00 11.48 -8.60
CA PHE A 272 -5.44 11.33 -8.32
C PHE A 272 -5.79 11.16 -6.83
N VAL A 273 -5.06 11.82 -5.95
CA VAL A 273 -5.25 11.74 -4.49
C VAL A 273 -6.62 12.25 -4.08
N ARG A 274 -7.37 11.43 -3.33
CA ARG A 274 -8.75 11.69 -2.91
C ARG A 274 -9.05 11.16 -1.52
N PHE A 275 -9.93 11.89 -0.84
CA PHE A 275 -10.78 11.35 0.22
C PHE A 275 -12.11 10.90 -0.38
N VAL A 276 -12.49 9.65 -0.14
CA VAL A 276 -13.75 9.06 -0.58
C VAL A 276 -14.59 8.74 0.66
N ARG A 277 -15.77 9.33 0.72
CA ARG A 277 -16.69 9.14 1.85
C ARG A 277 -17.32 7.74 1.82
N ARG A 278 -17.61 7.20 3.01
CA ARG A 278 -18.47 6.01 3.17
C ARG A 278 -19.80 6.15 2.40
N PRO A 279 -20.32 5.06 1.79
CA PRO A 279 -21.66 5.08 1.21
C PRO A 279 -22.72 5.48 2.24
N ARG A 280 -23.64 6.37 1.86
CA ARG A 280 -24.93 6.49 2.55
C ARG A 280 -25.76 5.26 2.12
N ARG A 281 -26.28 4.53 3.11
CA ARG A 281 -27.01 3.24 3.06
C ARG A 281 -27.54 2.81 1.68
N ARG A 282 -27.23 1.58 1.23
CA ARG A 282 -28.04 0.86 0.24
C ARG A 282 -28.94 -0.16 0.96
N SER A 283 -30.22 0.15 1.04
CA SER A 283 -31.28 -0.73 1.55
C SER A 283 -31.23 -1.15 3.04
N ARG A 284 -32.41 -1.48 3.57
CA ARG A 284 -32.65 -1.94 4.95
C ARG A 284 -32.12 -3.36 5.22
N ARG A 285 -31.74 -4.11 4.17
CA ARG A 285 -31.17 -5.47 4.24
C ARG A 285 -29.66 -5.50 4.49
N GLU A 286 -28.97 -4.37 4.36
CA GLU A 286 -27.52 -4.23 4.63
C GLU A 286 -27.22 -3.68 6.03
N TRP A 287 -28.19 -3.66 6.95
CA TRP A 287 -28.00 -3.12 8.31
C TRP A 287 -26.94 -3.89 9.10
N ASP A 288 -26.80 -5.21 8.86
CA ASP A 288 -25.80 -6.03 9.56
C ASP A 288 -24.39 -5.91 8.94
N LEU A 289 -24.27 -5.32 7.74
CA LEU A 289 -23.01 -5.17 7.00
C LEU A 289 -22.50 -3.72 6.95
N THR A 290 -23.28 -2.74 7.42
CA THR A 290 -22.96 -1.30 7.34
C THR A 290 -22.30 -0.78 8.63
N GLY A 291 -21.18 -1.37 9.02
CA GLY A 291 -20.60 -1.15 10.34
C GLY A 291 -19.43 -0.15 10.44
N LYS A 292 -18.31 -0.37 9.73
CA LYS A 292 -17.02 0.03 10.34
C LYS A 292 -16.06 0.91 9.53
N TYR A 293 -16.19 1.15 8.22
CA TYR A 293 -15.35 2.14 7.54
C TYR A 293 -16.05 3.49 7.43
N ARG A 294 -15.34 4.57 7.75
CA ARG A 294 -15.81 5.95 7.72
C ARG A 294 -15.39 6.70 6.46
N GLY A 295 -14.31 6.23 5.80
CA GLY A 295 -13.84 6.77 4.53
C GLY A 295 -12.61 6.04 4.02
N LEU A 296 -12.15 6.45 2.85
CA LEU A 296 -10.90 6.03 2.23
C LEU A 296 -10.10 7.27 1.89
N VAL A 297 -8.81 7.29 2.23
CA VAL A 297 -7.84 8.20 1.62
C VAL A 297 -6.89 7.39 0.77
N ALA A 298 -6.83 7.71 -0.53
CA ALA A 298 -5.99 6.97 -1.45
C ALA A 298 -5.60 7.82 -2.65
N GLY A 299 -4.52 7.39 -3.30
CA GLY A 299 -4.09 7.84 -4.61
C GLY A 299 -3.69 6.65 -5.48
N VAL A 300 -3.28 6.92 -6.71
CA VAL A 300 -2.77 5.93 -7.65
C VAL A 300 -1.29 6.20 -7.89
N THR A 301 -0.45 5.20 -7.65
CA THR A 301 0.99 5.28 -7.93
C THR A 301 1.26 5.37 -9.43
N ASP A 302 2.47 5.76 -9.81
CA ASP A 302 2.86 5.77 -11.23
C ASP A 302 2.85 4.39 -11.87
N GLY A 303 3.10 3.34 -11.08
CA GLY A 303 2.92 1.95 -11.50
C GLY A 303 1.46 1.47 -11.55
N GLY A 304 0.48 2.35 -11.32
CA GLY A 304 -0.94 2.05 -11.48
C GLY A 304 -1.52 1.17 -10.38
N VAL A 305 -1.03 1.32 -9.15
CA VAL A 305 -1.61 0.68 -7.95
C VAL A 305 -2.33 1.75 -7.16
N LEU A 306 -3.62 1.52 -6.86
CA LEU A 306 -4.32 2.35 -5.88
C LEU A 306 -3.80 1.99 -4.49
N CYS A 307 -3.23 2.96 -3.79
CA CYS A 307 -2.65 2.81 -2.46
C CYS A 307 -3.25 3.82 -1.50
N GLY A 308 -3.46 3.43 -0.25
CA GLY A 308 -3.99 4.32 0.75
C GLY A 308 -4.43 3.63 2.02
N LEU A 309 -5.25 4.34 2.80
CA LEU A 309 -5.73 3.91 4.10
C LEU A 309 -7.25 4.04 4.17
N PHE A 310 -7.91 2.96 4.55
CA PHE A 310 -9.27 3.04 5.03
C PHE A 310 -9.28 3.60 6.46
N LEU A 311 -10.12 4.62 6.67
CA LEU A 311 -10.45 5.12 8.01
C LEU A 311 -11.55 4.20 8.58
N VAL A 312 -11.23 3.40 9.58
CA VAL A 312 -12.20 2.56 10.32
C VAL A 312 -12.93 3.43 11.34
N SER A 313 -12.19 4.20 12.11
CA SER A 313 -12.74 5.04 13.15
C SER A 313 -11.95 6.34 13.20
N GLY A 314 -12.65 7.47 13.39
CA GLY A 314 -12.04 8.79 13.47
C GLY A 314 -11.64 9.13 14.91
N PHE A 315 -10.89 10.20 15.09
CA PHE A 315 -10.55 10.69 16.43
C PHE A 315 -11.78 11.24 17.15
N TRP A 316 -11.82 11.06 18.48
CA TRP A 316 -12.88 11.57 19.35
C TRP A 316 -12.28 12.51 20.40
N PRO A 317 -12.64 13.80 20.39
CA PRO A 317 -12.13 14.75 21.37
C PRO A 317 -12.76 14.59 22.77
N HIS A 318 -13.95 13.98 22.85
CA HIS A 318 -14.76 13.85 24.07
C HIS A 318 -14.53 12.55 24.86
N SER A 319 -13.56 11.72 24.47
CA SER A 319 -13.25 10.41 25.08
C SER A 319 -12.13 10.47 26.11
#